data_AF-A0A5E4K558-F1
#
_entry.id   AF-A0A5E4K558-F1
#
_cell.length_a   1.000
_cell.length_b   1.000
_cell.length_c   1.000
_cell.angle_alpha   90.00
_cell.angle_beta   90.00
_cell.angle_gamma   90.00
#
_symmetry.space_group_name_H-M   'P 1'
#
loop_
_entity.id
_entity.type
_entity.pdbx_description
1 polymer ?
#
loop_
_entity_poly.entity_id
_entity_poly.type
_entity_poly.pdbx_seq_one_letter_code
_entity_poly.pdbx_strand_id
1 'polypeptide(L)'
;MKDRYCLEELKIKKKDIEELKKRGYNVKSDTIENISYYWIKMMDTENHYIFSPKNPQETEVRWAEVSDIHAGAKTFDSRGLRWFLNEIKNRGIKYIHNSGDTVDGKHVYPGQSNYLKYYSEEDQVKCLADIIGEFESDFKWIVIDGNHDMSWIKEGAPSPNKLLADKVKNVIYLPGAGADKVVRGDIIIEGVMKRMIHPWSNSSRGVYAKSYPSQIYLRNVMENGTQFEIKGKKYFMRLLQVGHYHTDMLFQTFGVHVTHPLSFQKPNDFTEGKGLVGPRGGRITELKIKNGEIIYYDSKVLEVPE
;
A
#
# COMPACT_ATOMS: atom_id res chain seq x y z
N MET A 1 -23.83 2.20 0.15
CA MET A 1 -23.87 0.72 0.28
C MET A 1 -23.18 0.10 -0.93
N LYS A 2 -22.45 -1.02 -0.90
CA LYS A 2 -21.95 -1.90 0.14
C LYS A 2 -21.02 -2.85 -0.62
N ASP A 3 -19.93 -3.23 0.02
CA ASP A 3 -19.22 -4.46 -0.16
C ASP A 3 -18.46 -4.73 -1.51
N ARG A 4 -17.11 -4.55 -1.57
CA ARG A 4 -16.19 -5.19 -2.57
C ARG A 4 -15.91 -6.67 -2.27
N TYR A 5 -15.99 -7.61 -3.21
CA TYR A 5 -15.79 -9.07 -2.99
C TYR A 5 -14.87 -9.73 -4.04
N CYS A 6 -14.21 -10.84 -3.66
CA CYS A 6 -13.69 -11.83 -4.60
C CYS A 6 -14.82 -12.69 -5.17
N LEU A 7 -14.82 -12.90 -6.48
CA LEU A 7 -15.99 -13.42 -7.19
C LEU A 7 -16.12 -14.94 -7.11
N GLU A 8 -15.04 -15.71 -7.25
CA GLU A 8 -15.14 -17.19 -7.23
C GLU A 8 -15.40 -17.71 -5.83
N GLU A 9 -14.85 -17.02 -4.82
CA GLU A 9 -15.12 -17.34 -3.43
C GLU A 9 -16.61 -17.09 -3.12
N LEU A 10 -17.23 -16.00 -3.58
CA LEU A 10 -18.68 -15.78 -3.40
C LEU A 10 -19.60 -16.70 -4.23
N LYS A 11 -19.06 -17.55 -5.11
CA LYS A 11 -19.80 -18.25 -6.17
C LYS A 11 -20.37 -17.33 -7.27
N ILE A 12 -19.80 -16.16 -7.52
CA ILE A 12 -20.21 -15.24 -8.59
C ILE A 12 -19.57 -15.69 -9.91
N LYS A 13 -20.41 -15.95 -10.91
CA LYS A 13 -20.06 -16.39 -12.27
C LYS A 13 -19.94 -15.18 -13.22
N LYS A 14 -19.37 -15.39 -14.41
CA LYS A 14 -19.23 -14.34 -15.45
C LYS A 14 -20.57 -13.63 -15.78
N LYS A 15 -21.69 -14.36 -15.77
CA LYS A 15 -23.05 -13.81 -15.95
C LYS A 15 -23.45 -12.82 -14.86
N ASP A 16 -22.98 -13.04 -13.63
CA ASP A 16 -23.35 -12.27 -12.45
C ASP A 16 -22.57 -10.94 -12.43
N ILE A 17 -21.35 -10.89 -13.02
CA ILE A 17 -20.65 -9.63 -13.32
C ILE A 17 -21.43 -8.78 -14.33
N GLU A 18 -21.95 -9.41 -15.39
CA GLU A 18 -22.80 -8.71 -16.37
C GLU A 18 -24.10 -8.22 -15.74
N GLU A 19 -24.68 -8.98 -14.82
CA GLU A 19 -25.87 -8.59 -14.07
C GLU A 19 -25.58 -7.44 -13.08
N LEU A 20 -24.41 -7.42 -12.43
CA LEU A 20 -23.96 -6.29 -11.61
C LEU A 20 -23.72 -5.01 -12.44
N LYS A 21 -23.16 -5.14 -13.65
CA LYS A 21 -23.06 -4.01 -14.60
C LYS A 21 -24.45 -3.54 -15.04
N LYS A 22 -25.38 -4.45 -15.33
CA LYS A 22 -26.79 -4.14 -15.67
C LYS A 22 -27.53 -3.45 -14.51
N ARG A 23 -27.19 -3.79 -13.26
CA ARG A 23 -27.72 -3.16 -12.04
C ARG A 23 -27.00 -1.86 -11.64
N GLY A 24 -26.05 -1.38 -12.43
CA GLY A 24 -25.41 -0.05 -12.27
C GLY A 24 -24.15 -0.01 -11.39
N TYR A 25 -23.59 -1.14 -10.98
CA TYR A 25 -22.35 -1.17 -10.17
C TYR A 25 -21.10 -0.90 -11.02
N ASN A 26 -20.21 -0.02 -10.54
CA ASN A 26 -18.92 0.29 -11.19
C ASN A 26 -17.87 -0.78 -10.84
N VAL A 27 -18.05 -1.97 -11.43
CA VAL A 27 -17.11 -3.09 -11.32
C VAL A 27 -16.02 -2.93 -12.35
N LYS A 28 -14.78 -2.99 -11.87
CA LYS A 28 -13.60 -3.03 -12.72
C LYS A 28 -12.86 -4.35 -12.49
N SER A 29 -12.17 -4.81 -13.52
CA SER A 29 -11.51 -6.10 -13.53
C SER A 29 -10.20 -6.00 -14.30
N ASP A 30 -9.22 -6.80 -13.89
CA ASP A 30 -7.98 -7.02 -14.62
C ASP A 30 -7.59 -8.50 -14.51
N THR A 31 -6.82 -9.00 -15.47
CA THR A 31 -6.33 -10.39 -15.45
C THR A 31 -4.82 -10.36 -15.65
N ILE A 32 -4.07 -10.92 -14.70
CA ILE A 32 -2.61 -10.90 -14.70
C ILE A 32 -2.14 -12.32 -14.36
N GLU A 33 -1.30 -12.90 -15.22
CA GLU A 33 -0.73 -14.25 -15.03
C GLU A 33 -1.81 -15.33 -14.76
N ASN A 34 -2.93 -15.27 -15.48
CA ASN A 34 -4.13 -16.11 -15.34
C ASN A 34 -4.95 -15.92 -14.05
N ILE A 35 -4.55 -14.98 -13.18
CA ILE A 35 -5.30 -14.62 -11.98
C ILE A 35 -6.22 -13.43 -12.30
N SER A 36 -7.51 -13.57 -12.02
CA SER A 36 -8.49 -12.51 -12.22
C SER A 36 -8.68 -11.67 -10.97
N TYR A 37 -8.36 -10.38 -11.07
CA TYR A 37 -8.51 -9.40 -10.01
C TYR A 37 -9.73 -8.51 -10.27
N TYR A 38 -10.48 -8.22 -9.20
CA TYR A 38 -11.68 -7.40 -9.29
C TYR A 38 -11.70 -6.32 -8.21
N TRP A 39 -12.22 -5.14 -8.55
CA TRP A 39 -12.44 -4.06 -7.60
C TRP A 39 -13.79 -3.36 -7.84
N ILE A 40 -14.41 -2.88 -6.76
CA ILE A 40 -15.77 -2.30 -6.76
C ILE A 40 -15.76 -0.96 -6.01
N LYS A 41 -15.89 0.20 -6.66
CA LYS A 41 -15.88 1.47 -5.90
C LYS A 41 -16.97 1.49 -4.82
N MET A 42 -16.60 1.76 -3.58
CA MET A 42 -17.46 1.56 -2.41
C MET A 42 -17.82 2.89 -1.77
N MET A 43 -19.11 3.22 -1.70
CA MET A 43 -19.56 4.53 -1.19
C MET A 43 -19.82 4.57 0.34
N ASP A 44 -19.84 3.45 1.08
CA ASP A 44 -20.26 3.45 2.50
C ASP A 44 -19.61 2.40 3.42
N THR A 45 -18.52 1.74 3.03
CA THR A 45 -17.68 1.09 4.05
C THR A 45 -16.26 1.42 3.75
N GLU A 46 -15.69 2.13 4.70
CA GLU A 46 -14.33 2.56 4.95
C GLU A 46 -13.13 1.75 4.36
N ASN A 47 -13.30 0.54 3.85
CA ASN A 47 -12.19 -0.24 3.32
C ASN A 47 -12.36 -0.60 1.85
N HIS A 48 -11.28 -0.44 1.09
CA HIS A 48 -11.14 -0.90 -0.27
C HIS A 48 -10.31 -2.17 -0.33
N TYR A 49 -10.85 -3.16 -1.04
CA TYR A 49 -10.28 -4.48 -1.21
C TYR A 49 -9.92 -4.76 -2.67
N ILE A 50 -8.80 -5.45 -2.87
CA ILE A 50 -8.45 -6.17 -4.10
C ILE A 50 -8.55 -7.66 -3.77
N PHE A 51 -9.09 -8.47 -4.66
CA PHE A 51 -9.25 -9.89 -4.40
C PHE A 51 -8.71 -10.76 -5.53
N SER A 52 -8.02 -11.84 -5.13
CA SER A 52 -7.78 -13.05 -5.91
C SER A 52 -8.50 -14.24 -5.25
N PRO A 53 -9.09 -15.16 -6.04
CA PRO A 53 -9.72 -16.36 -5.51
C PRO A 53 -8.72 -17.31 -4.87
N LYS A 54 -9.18 -18.11 -3.91
CA LYS A 54 -8.39 -19.18 -3.32
C LYS A 54 -8.09 -20.27 -4.34
N ASN A 55 -6.81 -20.56 -4.56
CA ASN A 55 -6.38 -21.71 -5.33
C ASN A 55 -6.13 -22.93 -4.40
N PRO A 56 -6.75 -24.09 -4.67
CA PRO A 56 -6.42 -25.34 -3.96
C PRO A 56 -4.99 -25.84 -4.23
N GLN A 57 -4.42 -25.48 -5.38
CA GLN A 57 -3.04 -25.79 -5.74
C GLN A 57 -2.07 -24.75 -5.19
N GLU A 58 -0.78 -25.09 -5.25
CA GLU A 58 0.28 -24.14 -4.94
C GLU A 58 0.32 -23.04 -6.01
N THR A 59 0.23 -21.79 -5.58
CA THR A 59 0.43 -20.59 -6.40
C THR A 59 1.67 -19.86 -5.88
N GLU A 60 2.61 -19.53 -6.77
CA GLU A 60 3.71 -18.61 -6.46
C GLU A 60 3.25 -17.18 -6.68
N VAL A 61 3.48 -16.31 -5.70
CA VAL A 61 3.10 -14.89 -5.78
C VAL A 61 4.26 -14.03 -5.34
N ARG A 62 4.47 -12.92 -6.05
CA ARG A 62 5.49 -11.94 -5.71
C ARG A 62 5.05 -10.50 -5.96
N TRP A 63 5.55 -9.58 -5.16
CA TRP A 63 5.34 -8.14 -5.32
C TRP A 63 6.50 -7.35 -4.72
N ALA A 64 6.60 -6.08 -5.11
CA ALA A 64 7.42 -5.10 -4.42
C ALA A 64 6.60 -4.35 -3.37
N GLU A 65 7.24 -3.92 -2.29
CA GLU A 65 6.67 -3.11 -1.24
C GLU A 65 7.45 -1.80 -1.13
N VAL A 66 6.74 -0.68 -1.09
CA VAL A 66 7.29 0.66 -0.94
C VAL A 66 6.43 1.48 0.02
N SER A 67 6.96 2.59 0.52
CA SER A 67 6.24 3.61 1.28
C SER A 67 7.05 4.90 1.24
N ASP A 68 6.48 5.99 1.73
CA ASP A 68 7.24 7.20 2.09
C ASP A 68 8.10 7.69 0.92
N ILE A 69 7.43 7.87 -0.22
CA ILE A 69 8.05 8.40 -1.43
C ILE A 69 8.36 9.88 -1.26
N HIS A 70 7.45 10.62 -0.60
CA HIS A 70 7.57 12.06 -0.31
C HIS A 70 7.86 12.89 -1.57
N ALA A 71 7.23 12.56 -2.70
CA ALA A 71 7.37 13.32 -3.93
C ALA A 71 6.91 14.77 -3.69
N GLY A 72 7.76 15.73 -4.01
CA GLY A 72 7.52 17.12 -3.64
C GLY A 72 8.53 17.69 -2.65
N ALA A 73 9.18 16.84 -1.86
CA ALA A 73 10.26 17.26 -0.98
C ALA A 73 11.55 17.57 -1.76
N LYS A 74 12.39 18.47 -1.24
CA LYS A 74 13.78 18.68 -1.70
C LYS A 74 14.62 17.42 -1.51
N THR A 75 14.27 16.60 -0.52
CA THR A 75 14.95 15.35 -0.17
C THR A 75 14.45 14.13 -0.94
N PHE A 76 13.41 14.25 -1.76
CA PHE A 76 12.90 13.13 -2.56
C PHE A 76 13.96 12.60 -3.54
N ASP A 77 14.32 11.33 -3.41
CA ASP A 77 15.27 10.65 -4.29
C ASP A 77 14.61 10.07 -5.54
N SER A 78 14.22 10.98 -6.45
CA SER A 78 13.63 10.61 -7.74
C SER A 78 14.51 9.67 -8.59
N ARG A 79 15.84 9.75 -8.47
CA ARG A 79 16.76 8.86 -9.21
C ARG A 79 16.76 7.46 -8.59
N GLY A 80 16.80 7.38 -7.26
CA GLY A 80 16.66 6.13 -6.53
C GLY A 80 15.34 5.41 -6.82
N LEU A 81 14.23 6.15 -6.86
CA LEU A 81 12.93 5.58 -7.22
C LEU A 81 12.95 5.02 -8.64
N ARG A 82 13.43 5.78 -9.63
CA ARG A 82 13.55 5.28 -11.02
C ARG A 82 14.43 4.04 -11.13
N TRP A 83 15.55 4.00 -10.41
CA TRP A 83 16.41 2.83 -10.37
C TRP A 83 15.66 1.62 -9.80
N PHE A 84 14.98 1.79 -8.67
CA PHE A 84 14.20 0.72 -8.03
C PHE A 84 13.10 0.20 -8.98
N LEU A 85 12.35 1.09 -9.63
CA LEU A 85 11.31 0.71 -10.58
C LEU A 85 11.85 -0.07 -11.79
N ASN A 86 13.02 0.32 -12.30
CA ASN A 86 13.72 -0.46 -13.33
C ASN A 86 14.08 -1.87 -12.83
N GLU A 87 14.56 -2.00 -11.59
CA GLU A 87 14.84 -3.32 -11.01
C GLU A 87 13.57 -4.17 -10.85
N ILE A 88 12.45 -3.58 -10.43
CA ILE A 88 11.16 -4.28 -10.36
C ILE A 88 10.73 -4.78 -11.74
N LYS A 89 10.84 -3.92 -12.77
CA LYS A 89 10.59 -4.27 -14.16
C LYS A 89 11.50 -5.40 -14.63
N ASN A 90 12.82 -5.30 -14.44
CA ASN A 90 13.81 -6.27 -14.88
C ASN A 90 13.59 -7.64 -14.23
N ARG A 91 13.17 -7.65 -12.96
CA ARG A 91 12.81 -8.88 -12.26
C ARG A 91 11.48 -9.45 -12.72
N GLY A 92 10.68 -8.70 -13.48
CA GLY A 92 9.36 -9.07 -13.99
C GLY A 92 8.25 -9.01 -12.94
N ILE A 93 8.45 -8.29 -11.84
CA ILE A 93 7.48 -8.19 -10.75
C ILE A 93 6.30 -7.34 -11.20
N LYS A 94 5.08 -7.86 -11.06
CA LYS A 94 3.86 -7.26 -11.64
C LYS A 94 3.11 -6.32 -10.72
N TYR A 95 3.49 -6.25 -9.45
CA TYR A 95 2.80 -5.44 -8.44
C TYR A 95 3.77 -4.69 -7.56
N ILE A 96 3.41 -3.44 -7.28
CA ILE A 96 4.01 -2.63 -6.24
C ILE A 96 2.92 -2.25 -5.25
N HIS A 97 3.13 -2.59 -3.99
CA HIS A 97 2.25 -2.25 -2.88
C HIS A 97 2.83 -1.05 -2.12
N ASN A 98 2.19 0.10 -2.24
CA ASN A 98 2.59 1.34 -1.58
C ASN A 98 1.72 1.62 -0.34
N SER A 99 2.34 1.67 0.84
CA SER A 99 1.69 1.93 2.12
C SER A 99 1.62 3.42 2.50
N GLY A 100 1.58 4.34 1.54
CA GLY A 100 1.26 5.76 1.75
C GLY A 100 2.45 6.71 1.77
N ASP A 101 2.15 7.99 1.94
CA ASP A 101 3.08 9.12 1.82
C ASP A 101 3.74 9.17 0.44
N THR A 102 2.90 9.15 -0.59
CA THR A 102 3.33 9.32 -1.98
C THR A 102 3.85 10.72 -2.27
N VAL A 103 3.17 11.73 -1.75
CA VAL A 103 3.60 13.13 -1.86
C VAL A 103 4.00 13.67 -0.49
N ASP A 104 4.82 14.72 -0.46
CA ASP A 104 5.26 15.33 0.80
C ASP A 104 4.13 16.13 1.48
N GLY A 105 3.04 16.43 0.80
CA GLY A 105 1.91 17.13 1.40
C GLY A 105 2.17 18.62 1.63
N LYS A 106 1.38 19.23 2.51
CA LYS A 106 1.59 20.58 3.03
C LYS A 106 1.16 20.70 4.48
N HIS A 107 1.80 21.59 5.23
CA HIS A 107 1.46 21.92 6.62
C HIS A 107 1.36 20.68 7.54
N VAL A 108 2.12 19.62 7.24
CA VAL A 108 2.15 18.38 8.00
C VAL A 108 2.89 18.56 9.33
N TYR A 109 3.95 19.37 9.31
CA TYR A 109 4.74 19.73 10.49
C TYR A 109 5.26 21.18 10.43
N PRO A 110 5.57 21.81 11.57
CA PRO A 110 6.12 23.17 11.61
C PRO A 110 7.43 23.30 10.81
N GLY A 111 7.50 24.28 9.92
CA GLY A 111 8.69 24.54 9.09
C GLY A 111 8.82 23.68 7.84
N GLN A 112 7.84 22.81 7.52
CA GLN A 112 7.87 21.97 6.33
C GLN A 112 8.11 22.75 5.02
N SER A 113 7.57 23.97 4.89
CA SER A 113 7.71 24.80 3.70
C SER A 113 9.17 25.07 3.29
N ASN A 114 10.11 24.99 4.24
CA ASN A 114 11.54 25.12 3.98
C ASN A 114 12.13 23.90 3.25
N TYR A 115 11.47 22.75 3.36
CA TYR A 115 11.87 21.46 2.78
C TYR A 115 11.08 21.07 1.53
N LEU A 116 10.05 21.83 1.16
CA LEU A 116 9.30 21.62 -0.09
C LEU A 116 10.08 22.10 -1.31
N LYS A 117 10.11 21.27 -2.35
CA LYS A 117 10.51 21.63 -3.71
C LYS A 117 9.31 22.11 -4.52
N TYR A 118 8.15 21.46 -4.34
CA TYR A 118 6.89 21.81 -4.99
C TYR A 118 5.82 22.12 -3.93
N TYR A 119 5.14 23.26 -4.09
CA TYR A 119 4.20 23.79 -3.09
C TYR A 119 2.73 23.46 -3.38
N SER A 120 2.40 23.07 -4.62
CA SER A 120 1.05 22.69 -5.04
C SER A 120 0.87 21.17 -5.01
N GLU A 121 -0.36 20.70 -4.83
CA GLU A 121 -0.70 19.28 -4.91
C GLU A 121 -0.38 18.73 -6.31
N GLU A 122 -0.78 19.49 -7.34
CA GLU A 122 -0.64 19.09 -8.73
C GLU A 122 0.82 18.90 -9.12
N ASP A 123 1.74 19.77 -8.68
CA ASP A 123 3.16 19.64 -9.00
C ASP A 123 3.81 18.46 -8.25
N GLN A 124 3.43 18.23 -6.99
CA GLN A 124 3.90 17.07 -6.24
C GLN A 124 3.43 15.76 -6.88
N VAL A 125 2.16 15.68 -7.24
CA VAL A 125 1.58 14.52 -7.96
C VAL A 125 2.22 14.36 -9.33
N LYS A 126 2.40 15.45 -10.08
CA LYS A 126 3.03 15.41 -11.42
C LYS A 126 4.45 14.86 -11.36
N CYS A 127 5.24 15.29 -10.37
CA CYS A 127 6.60 14.79 -10.16
C CYS A 127 6.65 13.26 -10.05
N LEU A 128 5.70 12.66 -9.30
CA LEU A 128 5.61 11.22 -9.17
C LEU A 128 4.99 10.54 -10.39
N ALA A 129 3.95 11.13 -10.97
CA ALA A 129 3.28 10.63 -12.16
C ALA A 129 4.22 10.52 -13.36
N ASP A 130 5.10 11.52 -13.55
CA ASP A 130 6.10 11.52 -14.60
C ASP A 130 7.07 10.33 -14.46
N ILE A 131 7.38 9.89 -13.24
CA ILE A 131 8.24 8.72 -12.97
C ILE A 131 7.47 7.40 -13.16
N ILE A 132 6.30 7.24 -12.52
CA ILE A 132 5.54 5.99 -12.59
C ILE A 132 5.03 5.74 -14.02
N GLY A 133 4.71 6.80 -14.76
CA GLY A 133 4.28 6.73 -16.16
C GLY A 133 5.33 6.13 -17.10
N GLU A 134 6.62 6.19 -16.77
CA GLU A 134 7.69 5.51 -17.53
C GLU A 134 7.52 3.97 -17.51
N PHE A 135 6.75 3.44 -16.56
CA PHE A 135 6.57 2.00 -16.30
C PHE A 135 5.09 1.55 -16.38
N GLU A 136 4.24 2.31 -17.06
CA GLU A 136 2.77 2.09 -17.08
C GLU A 136 2.38 0.69 -17.59
N SER A 137 3.20 0.08 -18.47
CA SER A 137 2.97 -1.27 -18.99
C SER A 137 3.60 -2.41 -18.19
N ASP A 138 4.45 -2.10 -17.20
CA ASP A 138 5.34 -3.09 -16.58
C ASP A 138 4.73 -3.75 -15.32
N PHE A 139 4.09 -2.94 -14.46
CA PHE A 139 3.49 -3.37 -13.20
C PHE A 139 2.25 -2.54 -12.84
N LYS A 140 1.48 -2.99 -11.84
CA LYS A 140 0.42 -2.22 -11.18
C LYS A 140 0.91 -1.62 -9.87
N TRP A 141 0.66 -0.33 -9.68
CA TRP A 141 1.00 0.40 -8.47
C TRP A 141 -0.23 0.56 -7.58
N ILE A 142 -0.35 -0.28 -6.56
CA ILE A 142 -1.48 -0.27 -5.63
C ILE A 142 -1.11 0.59 -4.42
N VAL A 143 -1.90 1.62 -4.12
CA VAL A 143 -1.52 2.62 -3.12
C VAL A 143 -2.67 3.00 -2.19
N ILE A 144 -2.36 3.15 -0.90
CA ILE A 144 -3.21 3.82 0.10
C ILE A 144 -2.67 5.21 0.40
N ASP A 145 -3.48 6.09 1.00
CA ASP A 145 -2.97 7.36 1.50
C ASP A 145 -2.09 7.18 2.75
N GLY A 146 -1.18 8.12 2.96
CA GLY A 146 -0.47 8.33 4.23
C GLY A 146 -0.83 9.65 4.91
N ASN A 147 -0.05 10.04 5.92
CA ASN A 147 -0.34 11.26 6.66
C ASN A 147 -0.03 12.55 5.92
N HIS A 148 0.95 12.51 5.03
CA HIS A 148 1.27 13.61 4.14
C HIS A 148 0.22 13.73 3.05
N ASP A 149 -0.23 12.60 2.48
CA ASP A 149 -1.26 12.62 1.43
C ASP A 149 -2.56 13.23 1.93
N MET A 150 -3.04 12.87 3.14
CA MET A 150 -4.31 13.45 3.63
C MET A 150 -4.20 14.87 4.19
N SER A 151 -3.01 15.49 4.18
CA SER A 151 -2.91 16.93 4.47
C SER A 151 -3.71 17.76 3.46
N TRP A 152 -3.73 17.34 2.19
CA TRP A 152 -4.52 17.95 1.12
C TRP A 152 -6.02 17.74 1.34
N ILE A 153 -6.41 16.52 1.70
CA ILE A 153 -7.82 16.16 1.96
C ILE A 153 -8.40 16.99 3.12
N LYS A 154 -7.60 17.21 4.17
CA LYS A 154 -8.01 18.05 5.32
C LYS A 154 -8.24 19.51 4.94
N GLU A 155 -7.63 19.98 3.87
CA GLU A 155 -7.83 21.32 3.32
C GLU A 155 -8.90 21.36 2.20
N GLY A 156 -9.67 20.28 2.02
CA GLY A 156 -10.76 20.21 1.07
C GLY A 156 -10.35 19.86 -0.36
N ALA A 157 -9.08 19.52 -0.59
CA ALA A 157 -8.61 19.03 -1.88
C ALA A 157 -8.89 17.51 -2.03
N PRO A 158 -8.83 16.96 -3.26
CA PRO A 158 -8.83 15.52 -3.48
C PRO A 158 -7.67 14.81 -2.77
N SER A 159 -7.66 13.47 -2.80
CA SER A 159 -6.47 12.71 -2.43
C SER A 159 -5.41 12.84 -3.55
N PRO A 160 -4.13 13.07 -3.22
CA PRO A 160 -3.04 13.03 -4.19
C PRO A 160 -2.97 11.69 -4.93
N ASN A 161 -3.24 10.58 -4.22
CA ASN A 161 -3.28 9.23 -4.81
C ASN A 161 -4.46 9.05 -5.78
N LYS A 162 -5.58 9.73 -5.53
CA LYS A 162 -6.69 9.77 -6.50
C LYS A 162 -6.28 10.49 -7.77
N LEU A 163 -5.61 11.64 -7.63
CA LEU A 163 -5.12 12.43 -8.77
C LEU A 163 -4.04 11.65 -9.55
N LEU A 164 -3.16 10.94 -8.85
CA LEU A 164 -2.16 10.07 -9.44
C LEU A 164 -2.80 8.95 -10.26
N ALA A 165 -3.82 8.28 -9.71
CA ALA A 165 -4.58 7.24 -10.40
C ALA A 165 -5.34 7.74 -11.63
N ASP A 166 -5.75 9.01 -11.64
CA ASP A 166 -6.38 9.63 -12.81
C ASP A 166 -5.37 9.98 -13.91
N LYS A 167 -4.10 10.22 -13.54
CA LYS A 167 -3.02 10.57 -14.47
C LYS A 167 -2.27 9.36 -15.04
N VAL A 168 -2.14 8.28 -14.26
CA VAL A 168 -1.36 7.08 -14.65
C VAL A 168 -2.22 5.83 -14.50
N LYS A 169 -2.50 5.14 -15.61
CA LYS A 169 -3.51 4.06 -15.70
C LYS A 169 -3.15 2.80 -14.94
N ASN A 170 -1.86 2.58 -14.66
CA ASN A 170 -1.41 1.43 -13.89
C ASN A 170 -1.46 1.66 -12.37
N VAL A 171 -1.88 2.84 -11.93
CA VAL A 171 -2.05 3.15 -10.51
C VAL A 171 -3.47 2.76 -10.06
N ILE A 172 -3.54 1.93 -9.02
CA ILE A 172 -4.77 1.50 -8.38
C ILE A 172 -4.80 2.13 -6.98
N TYR A 173 -5.54 3.23 -6.87
CA TYR A 173 -5.78 3.86 -5.58
C TYR A 173 -6.82 3.07 -4.76
N LEU A 174 -6.43 2.72 -3.54
CA LEU A 174 -7.29 2.18 -2.50
C LEU A 174 -7.52 3.28 -1.46
N PRO A 175 -8.65 4.03 -1.56
CA PRO A 175 -8.96 5.04 -0.56
C PRO A 175 -8.97 4.39 0.82
N GLY A 176 -8.07 4.79 1.71
CA GLY A 176 -8.12 4.27 3.06
C GLY A 176 -9.21 5.00 3.83
N ALA A 177 -9.88 4.30 4.75
CA ALA A 177 -10.53 5.00 5.84
C ALA A 177 -9.60 5.08 7.02
N GLY A 178 -9.45 6.29 7.52
CA GLY A 178 -8.95 6.51 8.85
C GLY A 178 -10.08 6.38 9.86
N ALA A 179 -10.26 5.20 10.44
CA ALA A 179 -10.72 5.16 11.83
C ALA A 179 -9.50 5.52 12.69
N ASP A 180 -9.59 6.61 13.46
CA ASP A 180 -8.61 7.01 14.48
C ASP A 180 -7.12 6.91 14.04
N LYS A 181 -6.63 7.94 13.34
CA LYS A 181 -5.19 8.20 13.15
C LYS A 181 -4.40 7.06 12.46
N VAL A 182 -5.03 6.20 11.67
CA VAL A 182 -4.32 5.22 10.82
C VAL A 182 -5.05 5.06 9.50
N VAL A 183 -4.39 5.30 8.38
CA VAL A 183 -4.92 4.95 7.07
C VAL A 183 -4.67 3.47 6.81
N ARG A 184 -5.65 2.75 6.24
CA ARG A 184 -5.52 1.32 5.97
C ARG A 184 -6.11 0.92 4.62
N GLY A 185 -5.53 -0.11 4.01
CA GLY A 185 -6.09 -0.78 2.84
C GLY A 185 -5.78 -2.27 2.86
N ASP A 186 -6.71 -3.06 2.34
CA ASP A 186 -6.66 -4.51 2.44
C ASP A 186 -6.60 -5.16 1.04
N ILE A 187 -5.77 -6.19 0.90
CA ILE A 187 -5.59 -6.97 -0.33
C ILE A 187 -5.73 -8.43 0.04
N ILE A 188 -6.60 -9.17 -0.66
CA ILE A 188 -6.75 -10.62 -0.50
C ILE A 188 -6.10 -11.29 -1.70
N ILE A 189 -5.09 -12.11 -1.43
CA ILE A 189 -4.25 -12.79 -2.41
C ILE A 189 -4.38 -14.29 -2.11
N GLU A 190 -4.96 -15.05 -3.04
CA GLU A 190 -5.13 -16.51 -2.90
C GLU A 190 -5.82 -16.94 -1.59
N GLY A 191 -6.76 -16.13 -1.08
CA GLY A 191 -7.45 -16.35 0.20
C GLY A 191 -6.69 -15.87 1.44
N VAL A 192 -5.47 -15.35 1.30
CA VAL A 192 -4.66 -14.74 2.37
C VAL A 192 -4.88 -13.23 2.38
N MET A 193 -5.17 -12.67 3.55
CA MET A 193 -5.34 -11.22 3.69
C MET A 193 -4.01 -10.53 4.04
N LYS A 194 -3.66 -9.55 3.21
CA LYS A 194 -2.61 -8.56 3.42
C LYS A 194 -3.23 -7.22 3.77
N ARG A 195 -2.75 -6.61 4.84
CA ARG A 195 -3.10 -5.25 5.23
C ARG A 195 -1.92 -4.32 4.99
N MET A 196 -2.19 -3.16 4.41
CA MET A 196 -1.29 -2.01 4.37
C MET A 196 -1.80 -0.98 5.35
N ILE A 197 -0.94 -0.41 6.17
CA ILE A 197 -1.27 0.71 7.05
C ILE A 197 -0.27 1.84 6.93
N HIS A 198 -0.77 3.05 7.16
CA HIS A 198 0.02 4.24 7.39
C HIS A 198 -0.44 4.92 8.69
N PRO A 199 0.27 4.73 9.80
CA PRO A 199 -0.04 5.40 11.05
C PRO A 199 0.15 6.93 10.95
N TRP A 200 -0.70 7.72 11.62
CA TRP A 200 -0.58 9.18 11.72
C TRP A 200 0.42 9.64 12.78
N SER A 201 0.81 8.71 13.64
CA SER A 201 1.49 9.00 14.89
C SER A 201 2.99 9.06 14.70
N ASN A 202 3.56 10.20 15.11
CA ASN A 202 4.97 10.42 15.46
C ASN A 202 5.50 9.50 16.58
N SER A 203 4.86 8.36 16.87
CA SER A 203 5.24 7.41 17.91
C SER A 203 6.60 6.77 17.68
N SER A 204 7.38 7.18 16.68
CA SER A 204 8.82 6.96 16.63
C SER A 204 9.59 7.73 17.72
N ARG A 205 9.07 8.85 18.24
CA ARG A 205 9.70 9.54 19.38
C ARG A 205 9.45 8.82 20.70
N GLY A 206 10.53 8.34 21.33
CA GLY A 206 10.51 7.78 22.68
C GLY A 206 9.99 6.35 22.79
N VAL A 207 9.75 5.66 21.66
CA VAL A 207 9.53 4.21 21.70
C VAL A 207 10.86 3.47 21.80
N TYR A 208 10.88 2.47 22.67
CA TYR A 208 12.08 1.69 22.96
C TYR A 208 12.56 0.83 21.78
N ALA A 209 11.66 0.49 20.83
CA ALA A 209 11.98 -0.36 19.70
C ALA A 209 11.21 0.04 18.43
N LYS A 210 11.88 -0.07 17.27
CA LYS A 210 11.29 0.20 15.94
C LYS A 210 10.08 -0.69 15.62
N SER A 211 10.04 -1.92 16.14
CA SER A 211 8.92 -2.86 15.96
C SER A 211 7.68 -2.53 16.79
N TYR A 212 7.83 -1.71 17.84
CA TYR A 212 6.81 -1.52 18.85
C TYR A 212 5.49 -0.99 18.29
N PRO A 213 5.46 0.02 17.39
CA PRO A 213 4.19 0.51 16.85
C PRO A 213 3.41 -0.57 16.10
N SER A 214 4.08 -1.41 15.31
CA SER A 214 3.48 -2.51 14.56
C SER A 214 2.95 -3.61 15.49
N GLN A 215 3.64 -3.88 16.59
CA GLN A 215 3.17 -4.80 17.63
C GLN A 215 1.92 -4.26 18.37
N ILE A 216 1.87 -2.96 18.66
CA ILE A 216 0.70 -2.33 19.28
C ILE A 216 -0.50 -2.34 18.33
N TYR A 217 -0.29 -2.00 17.06
CA TYR A 217 -1.34 -2.11 16.05
C TYR A 217 -1.91 -3.52 16.01
N LEU A 218 -1.05 -4.53 15.93
CA LEU A 218 -1.48 -5.93 15.94
C LEU A 218 -2.19 -6.29 17.25
N ARG A 219 -1.70 -5.87 18.42
CA ARG A 219 -2.36 -6.15 19.70
C ARG A 219 -3.80 -5.62 19.72
N ASN A 220 -4.01 -4.39 19.27
CA ASN A 220 -5.34 -3.77 19.23
C ASN A 220 -6.27 -4.46 18.22
N VAL A 221 -5.73 -4.85 17.06
CA VAL A 221 -6.49 -5.63 16.08
C VAL A 221 -6.82 -7.03 16.62
N MET A 222 -5.91 -7.63 17.38
CA MET A 222 -6.01 -8.98 17.92
C MET A 222 -7.01 -9.13 19.06
N GLU A 223 -7.51 -8.04 19.66
CA GLU A 223 -8.66 -8.14 20.59
C GLU A 223 -9.87 -8.83 19.92
N ASN A 224 -9.97 -8.77 18.58
CA ASN A 224 -10.99 -9.46 17.77
C ASN A 224 -10.41 -10.62 16.93
N GLY A 225 -9.14 -10.98 17.12
CA GLY A 225 -8.38 -11.96 16.33
C GLY A 225 -7.87 -11.45 14.97
N THR A 226 -7.04 -12.26 14.29
CA THR A 226 -6.60 -11.99 12.90
C THR A 226 -7.66 -12.35 11.85
N GLN A 227 -8.84 -12.80 12.28
CA GLN A 227 -9.91 -13.25 11.39
C GLN A 227 -10.83 -12.06 11.06
N PHE A 228 -10.97 -11.77 9.78
CA PHE A 228 -11.87 -10.74 9.28
C PHE A 228 -13.01 -11.39 8.52
N GLU A 229 -14.24 -11.06 8.90
CA GLU A 229 -15.40 -11.45 8.12
C GLU A 229 -15.70 -10.40 7.06
N ILE A 230 -15.44 -10.75 5.81
CA ILE A 230 -15.75 -9.92 4.65
C ILE A 230 -16.93 -10.61 3.97
N LYS A 231 -18.12 -10.19 4.43
CA LYS A 231 -19.45 -10.56 3.93
C LYS A 231 -19.72 -12.08 3.92
N GLY A 232 -19.77 -12.64 5.12
CA GLY A 232 -20.04 -14.06 5.33
C GLY A 232 -18.85 -14.98 5.05
N LYS A 233 -17.69 -14.42 4.67
CA LYS A 233 -16.44 -15.18 4.48
C LYS A 233 -15.38 -14.74 5.43
N LYS A 234 -14.71 -15.73 6.01
CA LYS A 234 -13.61 -15.54 6.94
C LYS A 234 -12.30 -15.55 6.18
N TYR A 235 -11.55 -14.47 6.33
CA TYR A 235 -10.17 -14.35 5.87
C TYR A 235 -9.27 -14.15 7.07
N PHE A 236 -8.04 -14.64 6.98
CA PHE A 236 -7.05 -14.42 8.02
C PHE A 236 -6.01 -13.42 7.53
N MET A 237 -5.83 -12.33 8.28
CA MET A 237 -4.72 -11.43 8.08
C MET A 237 -3.44 -12.16 8.47
N ARG A 238 -2.57 -12.39 7.49
CA ARG A 238 -1.27 -13.04 7.68
C ARG A 238 -0.11 -12.18 7.22
N LEU A 239 -0.40 -11.04 6.60
CA LEU A 239 0.59 -10.10 6.07
C LEU A 239 0.21 -8.68 6.50
N LEU A 240 1.17 -7.94 7.03
CA LEU A 240 1.03 -6.54 7.42
C LEU A 240 2.22 -5.73 6.88
N GLN A 241 1.94 -4.75 6.03
CA GLN A 241 2.93 -3.77 5.58
C GLN A 241 2.66 -2.44 6.29
N VAL A 242 3.70 -1.84 6.89
CA VAL A 242 3.60 -0.62 7.70
C VAL A 242 4.51 0.46 7.13
N GLY A 243 3.92 1.57 6.69
CA GLY A 243 4.64 2.78 6.27
C GLY A 243 5.05 3.68 7.43
N HIS A 244 5.30 4.96 7.14
CA HIS A 244 5.53 6.07 8.07
C HIS A 244 6.91 6.09 8.76
N TYR A 245 7.50 4.93 9.03
CA TYR A 245 8.66 4.84 9.93
C TYR A 245 10.03 4.94 9.24
N HIS A 246 10.11 4.95 7.90
CA HIS A 246 11.36 5.08 7.14
C HIS A 246 12.42 4.04 7.55
N THR A 247 11.95 2.83 7.87
CA THR A 247 12.79 1.74 8.39
C THR A 247 12.63 0.50 7.55
N ASP A 248 13.65 -0.33 7.52
CA ASP A 248 13.54 -1.71 7.08
C ASP A 248 13.22 -2.61 8.27
N MET A 249 12.17 -3.41 8.17
CA MET A 249 11.89 -4.44 9.17
C MET A 249 11.25 -5.64 8.49
N LEU A 250 11.61 -6.83 8.99
CA LEU A 250 10.89 -8.06 8.76
C LEU A 250 10.85 -8.85 10.07
N PHE A 251 9.65 -9.16 10.55
CA PHE A 251 9.46 -10.03 11.70
C PHE A 251 8.10 -10.72 11.62
N GLN A 252 7.89 -11.72 12.47
CA GLN A 252 6.60 -12.40 12.59
C GLN A 252 6.09 -12.31 14.03
N THR A 253 4.82 -12.00 14.20
CA THR A 253 4.14 -12.05 15.49
C THR A 253 2.65 -12.37 15.28
N PHE A 254 2.03 -13.11 16.20
CA PHE A 254 0.63 -13.56 16.08
C PHE A 254 0.32 -14.32 14.77
N GLY A 255 1.32 -14.97 14.17
CA GLY A 255 1.18 -15.62 12.86
C GLY A 255 1.06 -14.64 11.68
N VAL A 256 1.39 -13.36 11.87
CA VAL A 256 1.39 -12.31 10.85
C VAL A 256 2.83 -11.95 10.51
N HIS A 257 3.20 -12.02 9.23
CA HIS A 257 4.45 -11.45 8.74
C HIS A 257 4.31 -9.94 8.61
N VAL A 258 5.23 -9.21 9.23
CA VAL A 258 5.23 -7.74 9.28
C VAL A 258 6.43 -7.21 8.53
N THR A 259 6.18 -6.27 7.61
CA THR A 259 7.21 -5.60 6.83
C THR A 259 7.15 -4.08 6.99
N HIS A 260 8.32 -3.45 7.10
CA HIS A 260 8.48 -2.01 6.87
C HIS A 260 9.27 -1.83 5.57
N PRO A 261 8.75 -1.09 4.57
CA PRO A 261 9.28 -1.10 3.22
C PRO A 261 10.25 0.05 2.92
N LEU A 262 10.98 0.56 3.93
CA LEU A 262 11.92 1.68 3.77
C LEU A 262 11.23 2.98 3.31
N SER A 263 11.98 3.92 2.71
CA SER A 263 11.47 5.16 2.11
C SER A 263 12.28 5.55 0.87
N PHE A 264 11.85 6.60 0.14
CA PHE A 264 12.63 7.24 -0.93
C PHE A 264 12.96 8.70 -0.60
N GLN A 265 12.92 9.06 0.69
CA GLN A 265 13.26 10.38 1.18
C GLN A 265 14.67 10.36 1.79
N LYS A 266 15.54 11.27 1.37
CA LYS A 266 16.81 11.51 2.04
C LYS A 266 16.58 12.17 3.42
N PRO A 267 17.44 11.93 4.41
CA PRO A 267 17.33 12.59 5.70
C PRO A 267 17.40 14.12 5.60
N ASN A 268 16.69 14.79 6.49
CA ASN A 268 16.83 16.21 6.81
C ASN A 268 16.75 16.41 8.33
N ASP A 269 16.98 17.63 8.82
CA ASP A 269 16.97 17.96 10.25
C ASP A 269 15.69 17.50 10.97
N PHE A 270 14.54 17.53 10.29
CA PHE A 270 13.27 17.09 10.87
C PHE A 270 13.22 15.57 11.02
N THR A 271 13.53 14.81 9.96
CA THR A 271 13.50 13.35 9.99
C THR A 271 14.58 12.80 10.93
N GLU A 272 15.76 13.41 10.96
CA GLU A 272 16.84 13.11 11.92
C GLU A 272 16.37 13.36 13.36
N GLY A 273 15.79 14.52 13.63
CA GLY A 273 15.21 14.84 14.95
C GLY A 273 14.00 13.98 15.35
N LYS A 274 13.50 13.13 14.45
CA LYS A 274 12.42 12.17 14.69
C LYS A 274 12.91 10.71 14.69
N GLY A 275 14.18 10.46 14.39
CA GLY A 275 14.70 9.11 14.20
C GLY A 275 14.13 8.39 12.98
N LEU A 276 13.58 9.13 12.02
CA LEU A 276 13.03 8.64 10.75
C LEU A 276 14.15 8.63 9.69
N VAL A 277 15.22 7.90 9.98
CA VAL A 277 16.40 7.80 9.12
C VAL A 277 16.61 6.34 8.79
N GLY A 278 16.76 6.05 7.50
CA GLY A 278 16.96 4.70 7.02
C GLY A 278 17.50 4.66 5.59
N PRO A 279 17.81 3.45 5.10
CA PRO A 279 18.21 3.25 3.72
C PRO A 279 17.07 3.60 2.77
N ARG A 280 17.41 3.96 1.53
CA ARG A 280 16.43 4.25 0.49
C ARG A 280 16.13 2.98 -0.29
N GLY A 281 14.86 2.69 -0.58
CA GLY A 281 14.51 1.51 -1.38
C GLY A 281 13.17 0.92 -1.00
N GLY A 282 13.04 -0.39 -1.20
CA GLY A 282 11.83 -1.14 -0.93
C GLY A 282 12.12 -2.58 -0.57
N ARG A 283 11.07 -3.40 -0.49
CA ARG A 283 11.20 -4.85 -0.32
C ARG A 283 10.66 -5.58 -1.53
N ILE A 284 11.18 -6.77 -1.79
CA ILE A 284 10.58 -7.76 -2.68
C ILE A 284 10.11 -8.91 -1.83
N THR A 285 8.81 -9.18 -1.86
CA THR A 285 8.18 -10.24 -1.09
C THR A 285 7.73 -11.35 -2.03
N GLU A 286 8.07 -12.59 -1.69
CA GLU A 286 7.79 -13.80 -2.45
C GLU A 286 7.12 -14.83 -1.53
N LEU A 287 6.06 -15.47 -2.02
CA LEU A 287 5.29 -16.45 -1.26
C LEU A 287 4.89 -17.62 -2.14
N LYS A 288 4.73 -18.77 -1.50
CA LYS A 288 3.91 -19.88 -2.03
C LYS A 288 2.67 -19.98 -1.17
N ILE A 289 1.51 -19.94 -1.81
CA ILE A 289 0.20 -20.07 -1.15
C ILE A 289 -0.47 -21.34 -1.67
N LYS A 290 -0.97 -22.17 -0.76
CA LYS A 290 -1.75 -23.35 -1.11
C LYS A 290 -2.99 -23.39 -0.24
N ASN A 291 -4.16 -23.47 -0.85
CA ASN A 291 -5.42 -23.57 -0.14
C ASN A 291 -5.58 -22.47 0.94
N GLY A 292 -5.21 -21.22 0.62
CA GLY A 292 -5.36 -20.07 1.53
C GLY A 292 -4.35 -20.03 2.67
N GLU A 293 -3.31 -20.86 2.64
CA GLU A 293 -2.25 -20.92 3.64
C GLU A 293 -0.91 -20.58 2.99
N ILE A 294 -0.14 -19.73 3.67
CA ILE A 294 1.23 -19.42 3.29
C ILE A 294 2.10 -20.62 3.68
N ILE A 295 2.65 -21.32 2.70
CA ILE A 295 3.56 -22.47 2.93
C ILE A 295 5.03 -22.08 2.74
N TYR A 296 5.29 -20.94 2.10
CA TYR A 296 6.61 -20.32 2.00
C TYR A 296 6.44 -18.80 2.02
N TYR A 297 7.34 -18.12 2.72
CA TYR A 297 7.41 -16.66 2.78
C TYR A 297 8.87 -16.22 2.80
N ASP A 298 9.23 -15.31 1.91
CA ASP A 298 10.47 -14.56 1.97
C ASP A 298 10.20 -13.09 1.63
N SER A 299 10.98 -12.20 2.23
CA SER A 299 10.94 -10.78 1.90
C SER A 299 12.32 -10.18 2.07
N LYS A 300 12.89 -9.68 0.99
CA LYS A 300 14.26 -9.13 0.95
C LYS A 300 14.24 -7.65 0.68
N VAL A 301 15.17 -6.93 1.30
CA VAL A 301 15.41 -5.52 1.00
C VAL A 301 16.04 -5.40 -0.39
N LEU A 302 15.53 -4.47 -1.19
CA LEU A 302 16.16 -3.97 -2.40
C LEU A 302 16.49 -2.49 -2.17
N GLU A 303 17.72 -2.26 -1.75
CA GLU A 303 18.23 -0.93 -1.40
C GLU A 303 18.77 -0.22 -2.64
N VAL A 304 18.50 1.08 -2.73
CA VAL A 304 19.05 1.97 -3.76
C VAL A 304 20.54 2.16 -3.49
N PRO A 305 21.42 1.92 -4.48
CA PRO A 305 22.85 2.18 -4.34
C PRO A 305 23.14 3.64 -3.99
N GLU A 306 24.18 3.88 -3.18
CA GLU A 306 24.58 5.24 -2.77
C GLU A 306 25.03 6.14 -3.92
#